data_AF-A0A3R7EM75-F1
#
_entry.id   AF-A0A3R7EM75-F1
#
_cell.length_a   1.000
_cell.length_b   1.000
_cell.length_c   1.000
_cell.angle_alpha   90.00
_cell.angle_beta   90.00
_cell.angle_gamma   90.00
#
_symmetry.space_group_name_H-M   'P 1'
#
loop_
_entity.id
_entity.type
_entity.pdbx_description
1 polymer ?
#
loop_
_entity_poly.entity_id
_entity_poly.type
_entity_poly.pdbx_seq_one_letter_code
_entity_poly.pdbx_strand_id
1 'polypeptide(L)'
;MNYTFKICVLISAYIIVTIIGAYFIKLMLRRYENEVETSGLRGAGLVIGIVERIMVLTFVLVNQYTAITVIFAAKSIARFNELTDRKMAEYYLVGTLVSITFALLAGIIVRAILGEGI
;
A
#
# COMPACT_ATOMS: atom_id res chain seq x y z
N MET A 1 -5.54 23.82 -15.62
CA MET A 1 -5.64 22.38 -15.99
C MET A 1 -7.10 21.98 -16.02
N ASN A 2 -7.57 21.31 -17.08
CA ASN A 2 -8.97 20.91 -17.20
C ASN A 2 -9.39 19.92 -16.10
N TYR A 3 -10.58 20.09 -15.53
CA TYR A 3 -11.13 19.20 -14.50
C TYR A 3 -11.18 17.73 -14.96
N THR A 4 -11.57 17.50 -16.21
CA THR A 4 -11.56 16.18 -16.84
C THR A 4 -10.18 15.53 -16.76
N PHE A 5 -9.12 16.28 -17.03
CA PHE A 5 -7.76 15.77 -16.95
C PHE A 5 -7.38 15.39 -15.51
N LYS A 6 -7.69 16.24 -14.52
CA LYS A 6 -7.43 15.94 -13.11
C LYS A 6 -8.11 14.64 -12.67
N ILE A 7 -9.38 14.47 -13.03
CA ILE A 7 -10.16 13.26 -12.71
C ILE A 7 -9.54 12.02 -13.38
N CYS A 8 -9.16 12.10 -14.65
CA CYS A 8 -8.51 10.99 -15.35
C CYS A 8 -7.21 10.56 -14.67
N VAL A 9 -6.37 11.52 -14.27
CA VAL A 9 -5.12 11.24 -13.55
C VAL A 9 -5.41 10.55 -12.21
N LEU A 10 -6.37 11.06 -11.43
CA LEU A 10 -6.75 10.44 -10.15
C LEU A 10 -7.25 9.01 -10.32
N ILE A 11 -8.19 8.78 -11.24
CA ILE A 11 -8.72 7.44 -11.52
C ILE A 11 -7.61 6.50 -11.94
N SER A 12 -6.73 6.93 -12.86
CA SER A 12 -5.61 6.11 -13.32
C SER A 12 -4.66 5.75 -12.17
N ALA A 13 -4.39 6.68 -11.26
CA ALA A 13 -3.52 6.45 -10.12
C ALA A 13 -4.11 5.41 -9.16
N TYR A 14 -5.39 5.52 -8.79
CA TYR A 14 -6.05 4.53 -7.93
C TYR A 14 -6.08 3.14 -8.60
N ILE A 15 -6.33 3.05 -9.90
CA ILE A 15 -6.31 1.78 -10.64
C ILE A 15 -4.91 1.17 -10.65
N ILE A 16 -3.89 1.95 -11.00
CA ILE A 16 -2.49 1.50 -11.04
C ILE A 16 -2.05 1.02 -9.65
N VAL A 17 -2.28 1.84 -8.63
CA VAL A 17 -1.85 1.55 -7.26
C VAL A 17 -2.55 0.30 -6.70
N THR A 18 -3.81 0.07 -7.03
CA THR A 18 -4.54 -1.10 -6.53
C THR A 18 -4.20 -2.38 -7.31
N ILE A 19 -4.26 -2.35 -8.65
CA ILE A 19 -4.09 -3.52 -9.52
C ILE A 19 -2.61 -3.85 -9.73
N ILE A 20 -1.85 -2.90 -10.28
CA ILE A 20 -0.43 -3.10 -10.59
C ILE A 20 0.35 -3.28 -9.28
N GLY A 21 0.03 -2.48 -8.26
CA GLY A 21 0.60 -2.65 -6.93
C GLY A 21 0.35 -4.05 -6.37
N ALA A 22 -0.89 -4.56 -6.42
CA ALA A 22 -1.18 -5.91 -5.93
C ALA A 22 -0.34 -7.00 -6.65
N TYR A 23 -0.25 -6.91 -7.98
CA TYR A 23 0.53 -7.85 -8.77
C TYR A 23 2.03 -7.75 -8.47
N PHE A 24 2.56 -6.53 -8.38
CA PHE A 24 3.97 -6.27 -8.11
C PHE A 24 4.39 -6.80 -6.73
N ILE A 25 3.63 -6.51 -5.67
CA ILE A 25 3.91 -7.00 -4.33
C ILE A 25 3.82 -8.53 -4.30
N LYS A 26 2.80 -9.12 -4.94
CA LYS A 26 2.67 -10.58 -5.03
C LYS A 26 3.87 -11.21 -5.73
N LEU A 27 4.37 -10.61 -6.81
CA LEU A 27 5.55 -11.09 -7.52
C LEU A 27 6.80 -11.05 -6.64
N MET A 28 7.00 -9.98 -5.87
CA MET A 28 8.12 -9.87 -4.94
C MET A 28 8.04 -10.90 -3.80
N LEU A 29 6.85 -11.10 -3.23
CA LEU A 29 6.65 -12.00 -2.10
C LEU A 29 6.62 -13.48 -2.48
N ARG A 30 6.36 -13.82 -3.76
CA ARG A 30 6.27 -15.21 -4.24
C ARG A 30 7.52 -16.04 -3.93
N ARG A 31 8.70 -15.41 -3.82
CA ARG A 31 9.96 -16.08 -3.47
C ARG A 31 9.98 -16.61 -2.04
N TYR A 32 9.20 -16.00 -1.16
CA TYR A 32 9.20 -16.27 0.27
C TYR A 32 7.92 -16.98 0.75
N GLU A 33 6.90 -17.09 -0.12
CA GLU A 33 5.57 -17.63 0.21
C GLU A 33 5.62 -19.06 0.78
N ASN A 34 6.54 -19.91 0.31
CA ASN A 34 6.69 -21.28 0.82
C ASN A 34 7.47 -21.36 2.15
N GLU A 35 8.08 -20.26 2.58
CA GLU A 35 8.84 -20.20 3.83
C GLU A 35 8.01 -19.75 5.03
N VAL A 36 6.76 -19.36 4.78
CA VAL A 36 5.87 -18.75 5.76
C VAL A 36 4.56 -19.55 5.88
N GLU A 37 4.23 -20.01 7.09
CA GLU A 37 2.90 -20.52 7.43
C GLU A 37 1.82 -19.43 7.52
N THR A 38 1.12 -19.16 6.43
CA THR A 38 0.03 -18.17 6.47
C THR A 38 -1.13 -18.67 7.32
N SER A 39 -1.35 -18.05 8.49
CA SER A 39 -2.53 -18.27 9.33
C SER A 39 -3.62 -17.22 9.02
N GLY A 40 -4.90 -17.61 9.16
CA GLY A 40 -6.04 -16.71 8.98
C GLY A 40 -6.82 -16.86 7.66
N LEU A 41 -7.60 -15.83 7.31
CA LEU A 41 -8.53 -15.88 6.19
C LEU A 41 -7.81 -15.86 4.84
N ARG A 42 -8.10 -16.87 4.00
CA ARG A 42 -7.56 -16.97 2.64
C ARG A 42 -7.92 -15.72 1.82
N GLY A 43 -6.90 -15.04 1.32
CA GLY A 43 -7.06 -13.83 0.48
C GLY A 43 -7.21 -12.52 1.26
N ALA A 44 -7.32 -12.53 2.59
CA ALA A 44 -7.45 -11.30 3.37
C ALA A 44 -6.26 -10.34 3.20
N GLY A 45 -5.03 -10.87 3.07
CA GLY A 45 -3.84 -10.05 2.84
C GLY A 45 -3.90 -9.20 1.56
N LEU A 46 -4.53 -9.71 0.49
CA LEU A 46 -4.73 -8.96 -0.76
C LEU A 46 -5.68 -7.78 -0.54
N VAL A 47 -6.81 -8.03 0.12
CA VAL A 47 -7.83 -7.01 0.41
C VAL A 47 -7.27 -5.94 1.34
N ILE A 48 -6.61 -6.35 2.43
CA ILE A 48 -5.93 -5.42 3.36
C ILE A 48 -4.93 -4.54 2.60
N GLY A 49 -4.09 -5.15 1.74
CA GLY A 49 -3.14 -4.40 0.94
C GLY A 49 -3.78 -3.41 -0.02
N ILE A 50 -4.92 -3.75 -0.65
CA ILE A 50 -5.68 -2.82 -1.52
C ILE A 50 -6.18 -1.64 -0.70
N VAL A 51 -6.82 -1.89 0.45
CA VAL A 51 -7.38 -0.85 1.32
C VAL A 51 -6.28 0.08 1.83
N GLU A 52 -5.14 -0.47 2.26
CA GLU A 52 -3.98 0.33 2.68
C GLU A 52 -3.45 1.22 1.58
N ARG A 53 -3.29 0.70 0.36
CA ARG A 53 -2.78 1.52 -0.74
C ARG A 53 -3.74 2.64 -1.13
N ILE A 54 -5.06 2.41 -1.05
CA ILE A 54 -6.07 3.46 -1.20
C ILE A 54 -5.86 4.51 -0.10
N MET A 55 -5.79 4.11 1.17
CA MET A 55 -5.60 5.04 2.29
C MET A 55 -4.30 5.84 2.17
N VAL A 56 -3.17 5.18 1.87
CA VAL A 56 -1.86 5.83 1.68
C VAL A 56 -1.94 6.84 0.55
N LEU A 57 -2.46 6.45 -0.62
CA LEU A 57 -2.61 7.36 -1.75
C LEU A 57 -3.49 8.56 -1.38
N THR A 58 -4.66 8.33 -0.77
CA THR A 58 -5.54 9.40 -0.30
C THR A 58 -4.81 10.35 0.65
N PHE A 59 -4.11 9.83 1.66
CA PHE A 59 -3.39 10.64 2.64
C PHE A 59 -2.26 11.47 2.02
N VAL A 60 -1.54 10.93 1.03
CA VAL A 60 -0.57 11.73 0.27
C VAL A 60 -1.27 12.88 -0.46
N LEU A 61 -2.38 12.60 -1.15
CA LEU A 61 -3.12 13.61 -1.93
C LEU A 61 -3.68 14.73 -1.04
N VAL A 62 -4.07 14.43 0.20
CA VAL A 62 -4.56 15.43 1.18
C VAL A 62 -3.47 15.97 2.13
N ASN A 63 -2.18 15.71 1.85
CA ASN A 63 -1.02 16.13 2.66
C ASN A 63 -1.01 15.61 4.12
N GLN A 64 -1.66 14.49 4.40
CA GLN A 64 -1.74 13.87 5.73
C GLN A 64 -0.71 12.75 5.90
N TYR A 65 0.58 13.07 5.78
CA TYR A 65 1.66 12.07 5.88
C TYR A 65 1.70 11.37 7.26
N THR A 66 1.32 12.06 8.33
CA THR A 66 1.23 11.47 9.68
C THR A 66 0.16 10.37 9.75
N ALA A 67 -0.93 10.46 8.99
CA ALA A 67 -1.95 9.41 8.99
C ALA A 67 -1.42 8.08 8.44
N ILE A 68 -0.43 8.12 7.54
CA ILE A 68 0.25 6.93 7.00
C ILE A 68 1.01 6.19 8.11
N THR A 69 1.68 6.93 9.01
CA THR A 69 2.44 6.32 10.11
C THR A 69 1.50 5.69 11.14
N VAL A 70 0.34 6.32 11.40
CA VAL A 70 -0.70 5.80 12.31
C VAL A 70 -1.26 4.47 11.78
N ILE A 71 -1.65 4.38 10.50
CA ILE A 71 -2.17 3.12 9.96
C ILE A 71 -1.11 2.02 9.94
N PHE A 72 0.15 2.36 9.67
CA PHE A 72 1.26 1.40 9.70
C PHE A 72 1.51 0.85 11.12
N ALA A 73 1.49 1.74 12.12
CA ALA A 73 1.61 1.35 13.52
C ALA A 73 0.42 0.48 13.95
N ALA A 74 -0.81 0.90 13.63
CA ALA A 74 -2.02 0.14 13.96
C ALA A 74 -2.01 -1.27 13.34
N LYS A 75 -1.61 -1.39 12.07
CA LYS A 75 -1.45 -2.68 11.38
C LYS A 75 -0.44 -3.59 12.09
N SER A 76 0.69 -3.02 12.50
CA SER A 76 1.78 -3.77 13.14
C SER A 76 1.42 -4.21 14.55
N ILE A 77 0.66 -3.39 15.30
CA ILE A 77 0.11 -3.75 16.61
C ILE A 77 -0.92 -4.88 16.46
N ALA A 78 -1.83 -4.79 15.48
CA ALA A 78 -2.86 -5.80 15.25
C ALA A 78 -2.28 -7.19 14.92
N ARG A 79 -1.06 -7.24 14.38
CA ARG A 79 -0.35 -8.49 14.02
C ARG A 79 0.83 -8.79 14.92
N PHE A 80 0.98 -8.12 16.07
CA PHE A 80 2.16 -8.23 16.92
C PHE A 80 2.50 -9.68 17.29
N ASN A 81 1.50 -10.50 17.61
CA ASN A 81 1.68 -11.92 17.93
C ASN A 81 2.16 -12.77 16.74
N GLU A 82 1.79 -12.43 15.51
CA GLU A 82 2.26 -13.14 14.30
C GLU A 82 3.71 -12.76 13.98
N LEU A 83 4.11 -11.53 14.32
CA LEU A 83 5.45 -10.99 14.08
C LEU A 83 6.52 -11.56 15.03
N THR A 84 6.16 -12.44 15.98
CA THR A 84 7.15 -13.15 16.80
C THR A 84 7.90 -14.22 16.00
N ASP A 85 7.30 -14.77 14.94
CA ASP A 85 8.03 -15.60 13.97
C ASP A 85 8.84 -14.69 13.05
N ARG A 86 10.16 -14.87 13.06
CA ARG A 86 11.10 -14.07 12.27
C ARG A 86 10.79 -14.11 10.77
N LYS A 87 10.44 -15.27 10.21
CA LYS A 87 10.16 -15.39 8.78
C LYS A 87 8.88 -14.64 8.41
N MET A 88 7.86 -14.73 9.27
CA MET A 88 6.63 -13.93 9.14
C MET A 88 6.89 -12.44 9.23
N ALA A 89 7.71 -12.03 10.20
CA ALA A 89 8.05 -10.64 10.39
C ALA A 89 8.75 -10.06 9.15
N GLU A 90 9.75 -10.78 8.61
CA GLU A 90 10.46 -10.37 7.40
C GLU A 90 9.52 -10.33 6.17
N TYR A 91 8.67 -11.35 5.98
CA TYR A 91 7.68 -11.40 4.90
C TYR A 91 6.68 -10.24 4.97
N TYR A 92 6.13 -9.98 6.17
CA TYR A 92 5.19 -8.91 6.43
C TYR A 92 5.82 -7.53 6.24
N LEU A 93 7.05 -7.33 6.72
CA LEU A 93 7.78 -6.07 6.61
C LEU A 93 8.09 -5.76 5.15
N VAL A 94 8.62 -6.73 4.39
CA VAL A 94 8.88 -6.56 2.96
C VAL A 94 7.59 -6.20 2.22
N GLY A 95 6.50 -6.95 2.44
CA GLY A 95 5.23 -6.70 1.78
C GLY A 95 4.66 -5.31 2.10
N THR A 96 4.69 -4.91 3.37
CA THR A 96 4.11 -3.65 3.82
C THR A 96 4.96 -2.46 3.39
N LEU A 97 6.28 -2.51 3.56
CA LEU A 97 7.19 -1.41 3.18
C LEU A 97 7.18 -1.17 1.67
N VAL A 98 7.22 -2.23 0.85
CA VAL A 98 7.12 -2.11 -0.60
C VAL A 98 5.77 -1.53 -1.00
N SER A 99 4.67 -2.01 -0.41
CA SER A 99 3.31 -1.53 -0.71
C SER A 99 3.13 -0.03 -0.37
N ILE A 100 3.57 0.38 0.83
CA ILE A 100 3.51 1.79 1.26
C ILE A 100 4.38 2.66 0.37
N THR A 101 5.62 2.23 0.09
CA THR A 101 6.55 2.98 -0.78
C THR A 101 5.97 3.16 -2.18
N PHE A 102 5.37 2.11 -2.76
CA PHE A 102 4.75 2.17 -4.08
C PHE A 102 3.59 3.17 -4.13
N ALA A 103 2.67 3.11 -3.16
CA ALA A 103 1.55 4.05 -3.08
C ALA A 103 2.01 5.49 -2.78
N LEU A 104 3.03 5.66 -1.93
CA LEU A 104 3.64 6.95 -1.61
C LEU A 104 4.25 7.61 -2.84
N LEU A 105 5.09 6.89 -3.60
CA LEU A 105 5.70 7.40 -4.83
C LEU A 105 4.64 7.75 -5.87
N ALA A 106 3.63 6.88 -6.06
CA ALA A 106 2.52 7.18 -6.95
C ALA A 106 1.78 8.46 -6.56
N GLY A 107 1.49 8.65 -5.27
CA GLY A 107 0.86 9.87 -4.75
C GLY A 107 1.71 11.12 -4.98
N ILE A 108 3.03 11.04 -4.75
CA ILE A 108 3.96 12.14 -5.02
C ILE A 108 3.96 12.49 -6.51
N ILE A 109 4.03 11.50 -7.40
CA ILE A 109 3.97 11.71 -8.85
C ILE A 109 2.65 12.38 -9.25
N VAL A 110 1.52 11.92 -8.72
CA VAL A 110 0.21 12.51 -8.99
C VAL A 110 0.17 13.97 -8.53
N ARG A 111 0.68 14.28 -7.33
CA ARG A 111 0.76 15.67 -6.85
C ARG A 111 1.66 16.53 -7.74
N ALA A 112 2.79 16.00 -8.18
CA ALA A 112 3.69 16.71 -9.10
C ALA A 112 3.01 17.01 -10.46
N ILE A 113 2.22 16.06 -11.00
CA ILE A 113 1.45 16.25 -12.24
C ILE A 113 0.31 17.24 -12.03
N LEU A 114 -0.38 17.18 -10.88
CA LEU A 114 -1.57 17.97 -10.61
C LEU A 114 -1.29 19.40 -10.12
N GLY A 115 -0.05 19.68 -9.69
CA GLY A 115 0.36 20.91 -9.04
C GLY A 115 -0.02 20.95 -7.55
N GLU A 116 0.58 21.87 -6.79
CA GLU A 116 0.25 22.07 -5.38
C GLU A 116 -1.17 22.67 -5.26
N GLY A 117 -2.19 21.80 -5.20
CA GLY A 117 -3.59 22.20 -5.11
C GLY A 117 -4.53 21.18 -5.75
N ILE A 118 -4.74 20.06 -5.05
CA ILE A 118 -5.95 19.23 -5.22
C ILE A 118 -7.01 19.79 -4.28
#